data_AF-A0A059ZR61-F1
#
_entry.id   AF-A0A059ZR61-F1
#
_cell.length_a   1.000
_cell.length_b   1.000
_cell.length_c   1.000
_cell.angle_alpha   90.00
_cell.angle_beta   90.00
_cell.angle_gamma   90.00
#
_symmetry.space_group_name_H-M   'P 1'
#
loop_
_entity.id
_entity.type
_entity.pdbx_description
1 polymer ?
#
loop_
_entity_poly.entity_id
_entity_poly.type
_entity_poly.pdbx_seq_one_letter_code
_entity_poly.pdbx_strand_id
1 'polypeptide(L)'
;MVGARSFPGNPYDGHTLAAQLEQTTTLLQDIGVKPTTAVVDLGYRGVDAQIAPVQLVHRGRSKTLSAAQRAWLRRRQAVEPAIGHLKADHRMDRCWLKGAEGDALHAVLCAAGFNIRWLLRAIDRLGLAGLFFAVTFALTPLARIGQQAMTTLAPRRGALRSSMARQRLVHRPVGG
;
A
#
# COMPACT_ATOMS: atom_id res chain seq x y z
N MET A 1 5.34 8.13 -1.20
CA MET A 1 4.93 9.13 -0.21
C MET A 1 4.10 8.47 0.87
N VAL A 2 4.42 8.67 2.13
CA VAL A 2 3.70 8.10 3.27
C VAL A 2 3.48 9.22 4.29
N GLY A 3 2.38 9.18 5.03
CA GLY A 3 2.07 10.21 6.03
C GLY A 3 1.64 11.55 5.43
N ALA A 4 0.81 11.53 4.38
CA ALA A 4 0.20 12.76 3.86
C ALA A 4 -0.82 13.31 4.87
N ARG A 5 -0.71 14.59 5.23
CA ARG A 5 -1.60 15.29 6.17
C ARG A 5 -1.76 16.74 5.70
N SER A 6 -3.00 17.22 5.63
CA SER A 6 -3.30 18.62 5.37
C SER A 6 -3.28 19.42 6.68
N PHE A 7 -2.98 20.71 6.57
CA PHE A 7 -2.99 21.64 7.70
C PHE A 7 -3.87 22.85 7.35
N PRO A 8 -5.10 22.93 7.89
CA PRO A 8 -6.01 24.04 7.60
C PRO A 8 -5.51 25.34 8.24
N GLY A 9 -5.93 26.48 7.70
CA GLY A 9 -5.57 27.81 8.23
C GLY A 9 -4.21 28.34 7.75
N ASN A 10 -3.60 27.73 6.73
CA ASN A 10 -2.33 28.13 6.12
C ASN A 10 -1.21 28.42 7.15
N PRO A 11 -0.89 27.46 8.04
CA PRO A 11 0.16 27.66 9.01
C PRO A 11 1.53 27.76 8.32
N TYR A 12 2.44 28.53 8.92
CA TYR A 12 3.85 28.46 8.54
C TYR A 12 4.39 27.05 8.76
N ASP A 13 5.18 26.56 7.80
CA ASP A 13 5.76 25.21 7.78
C ASP A 13 6.36 24.80 9.13
N GLY A 14 7.13 25.68 9.77
CA GLY A 14 7.74 25.44 11.08
C GLY A 14 6.73 24.98 12.16
N HIS A 15 5.51 25.54 12.16
CA HIS A 15 4.47 25.18 13.12
C HIS A 15 3.84 23.81 12.88
N THR A 16 4.07 23.20 11.72
CA THR A 16 3.49 21.89 11.36
C THR A 16 4.38 20.71 11.77
N LEU A 17 5.66 20.94 12.08
CA LEU A 17 6.63 19.87 12.28
C LEU A 17 6.30 18.94 13.46
N ALA A 18 5.81 19.50 14.58
CA ALA A 18 5.42 18.71 15.74
C ALA A 18 4.29 17.71 15.39
N ALA A 19 3.28 18.18 14.65
CA ALA A 19 2.17 17.36 14.18
C ALA A 19 2.60 16.33 13.11
N GLN A 20 3.61 16.65 12.29
CA GLN A 20 4.21 15.67 11.37
C GLN A 20 4.99 14.58 12.12
N LEU A 21 5.72 14.93 13.18
CA LEU A 21 6.44 13.97 14.02
C LEU A 21 5.49 13.07 14.81
N GLU A 22 4.38 13.61 15.31
CA GLU A 22 3.29 12.85 15.91
C GLU A 22 2.76 11.80 14.92
N GLN A 23 2.37 12.23 13.72
CA GLN A 23 1.89 11.33 12.67
C GLN A 23 2.93 10.26 12.31
N THR A 24 4.20 10.64 12.20
CA THR A 24 5.30 9.72 11.94
C THR A 24 5.43 8.69 13.07
N THR A 25 5.27 9.12 14.33
CA THR A 25 5.29 8.22 15.49
C THR A 25 4.14 7.22 15.45
N THR A 26 2.93 7.66 15.10
CA THR A 26 1.78 6.76 14.90
C THR A 26 2.05 5.74 13.78
N LEU A 27 2.64 6.15 12.67
CA LEU A 27 2.97 5.24 11.56
C LEU A 27 4.04 4.20 11.93
N LEU A 28 4.89 4.49 12.91
CA LEU A 28 5.96 3.61 13.37
C LEU A 28 5.60 2.82 14.64
N GLN A 29 4.38 2.98 15.16
CA GLN A 29 3.97 2.39 16.44
C GLN A 29 4.09 0.86 16.46
N ASP A 30 3.73 0.20 15.35
CA ASP A 30 3.72 -1.27 15.24
C ASP A 30 5.13 -1.87 15.26
N ILE A 31 6.14 -1.09 14.88
CA ILE A 31 7.55 -1.52 14.89
C ILE A 31 8.30 -1.04 16.14
N GLY A 32 7.63 -0.30 17.03
CA GLY A 32 8.21 0.20 18.29
C GLY A 32 9.33 1.23 18.12
N VAL A 33 9.44 1.86 16.95
CA VAL A 33 10.51 2.83 16.65
C VAL A 33 9.99 4.26 16.80
N LYS A 34 10.77 5.13 17.45
CA LYS A 34 10.48 6.57 17.55
C LYS A 34 11.46 7.38 16.71
N PRO A 35 11.00 8.45 16.02
CA PRO A 35 11.90 9.33 15.27
C PRO A 35 12.84 10.06 16.24
N THR A 36 14.15 9.97 16.00
CA THR A 36 15.19 10.62 16.83
C THR A 36 15.81 11.84 16.15
N THR A 37 15.74 11.91 14.82
CA THR A 37 16.30 13.00 14.02
C THR A 37 15.31 13.42 12.94
N ALA A 38 15.09 14.72 12.81
CA ALA A 38 14.33 15.33 11.74
C ALA A 38 15.27 16.11 10.82
N VAL A 39 15.40 15.66 9.57
CA VAL A 39 16.12 16.41 8.53
C VAL A 39 15.11 17.34 7.87
N VAL A 40 15.28 18.66 7.99
CA VAL A 40 14.32 19.70 7.58
C VAL A 40 14.93 20.76 6.67
N ASP A 41 14.09 21.51 5.95
CA ASP A 41 14.50 22.68 5.16
C ASP A 41 14.76 23.86 6.08
N LEU A 42 15.34 24.93 5.52
CA LEU A 42 15.68 26.12 6.30
C LEU A 42 14.46 26.80 6.93
N GLY A 43 13.27 26.66 6.33
CA GLY A 43 12.01 27.24 6.82
C GLY A 43 11.54 26.69 8.18
N TYR A 44 12.09 25.57 8.63
CA TYR A 44 11.78 24.96 9.93
C TYR A 44 12.75 25.41 11.05
N ARG A 45 13.56 26.44 10.82
CA ARG A 45 14.51 26.94 11.82
C ARG A 45 13.79 27.48 13.06
N GLY A 46 14.32 27.18 14.25
CA GLY A 46 13.88 27.78 15.51
C GLY A 46 12.80 26.99 16.25
N VAL A 47 12.41 25.83 15.72
CA VAL A 47 11.40 24.94 16.34
C VAL A 47 12.03 23.85 17.23
N ASP A 48 13.35 23.89 17.45
CA ASP A 48 14.13 22.89 18.19
C ASP A 48 13.52 22.57 19.57
N ALA A 49 13.05 23.59 20.29
CA ALA A 49 12.45 23.43 21.61
C ALA A 49 11.07 22.74 21.56
N GLN A 50 10.31 22.92 20.48
CA GLN A 50 8.96 22.38 20.32
C GLN A 50 8.96 20.89 20.00
N ILE A 51 10.05 20.39 19.42
CA ILE A 51 10.17 19.00 18.97
C ILE A 51 11.10 18.16 19.84
N ALA A 52 11.65 18.71 20.92
CA ALA A 52 12.51 17.98 21.84
C ALA A 52 11.81 16.70 22.34
N PRO A 53 12.49 15.54 22.37
CA PRO A 53 13.94 15.34 22.23
C PRO A 53 14.45 15.07 20.79
N VAL A 54 13.64 15.28 19.75
CA VAL A 54 14.04 15.02 18.35
C VAL A 54 15.08 16.03 17.89
N GLN A 55 16.20 15.55 17.35
CA GLN A 55 17.27 16.41 16.85
C GLN A 55 16.90 17.02 15.50
N LEU A 56 16.89 18.35 15.41
CA LEU A 56 16.69 19.08 14.16
C LEU A 56 17.99 19.23 13.36
N VAL A 57 17.97 18.81 12.09
CA VAL A 57 19.11 18.93 11.16
C VAL A 57 18.67 19.72 9.93
N HIS A 58 19.27 20.89 9.71
CA HIS A 58 19.00 21.75 8.56
C HIS A 58 20.28 22.47 8.08
N ARG A 59 20.23 23.06 6.89
CA ARG A 59 21.41 23.71 6.26
C ARG A 59 21.99 24.89 7.06
N GLY A 60 21.20 25.55 7.90
CA GLY A 60 21.64 26.70 8.69
C GLY A 60 22.66 26.35 9.79
N ARG A 61 22.86 25.07 10.08
CA ARG A 61 23.83 24.56 11.06
C ARG A 61 25.14 24.08 10.41
N SER A 62 25.40 24.45 9.15
CA SER A 62 26.49 23.89 8.31
C SER A 62 27.85 23.74 8.99
N LYS A 63 28.24 24.69 9.85
CA LYS A 63 29.51 24.68 10.60
C LYS A 63 29.59 23.58 11.68
N THR A 64 28.47 23.15 12.25
CA THR A 64 28.41 22.15 13.33
C THR A 64 27.94 20.77 12.84
N LEU A 65 27.63 20.61 11.56
CA LEU A 65 27.16 19.34 11.01
C LEU A 65 28.29 18.34 10.82
N SER A 66 28.04 17.09 11.21
CA SER A 66 28.90 15.95 10.88
C SER A 66 28.85 15.61 9.38
N ALA A 67 29.82 14.82 8.90
CA ALA A 67 29.83 14.35 7.51
C ALA A 67 28.56 13.55 7.14
N ALA A 68 28.06 12.74 8.08
CA ALA A 68 26.83 11.97 7.93
C ALA A 68 25.59 12.88 7.79
N GLN A 69 25.47 13.90 8.66
CA GLN A 69 24.36 14.86 8.59
C GLN A 69 24.36 15.66 7.30
N ARG A 70 25.55 16.04 6.79
CA ARG A 70 25.67 16.67 5.46
C ARG A 70 25.22 15.72 4.34
N ALA A 71 25.52 14.44 4.44
CA ALA A 71 25.04 13.44 3.47
C ALA A 71 23.51 13.28 3.51
N TRP A 72 22.90 13.28 4.69
CA TRP A 72 21.44 13.26 4.83
C TRP A 72 20.79 14.48 4.18
N LEU A 73 21.33 15.68 4.40
CA LEU A 73 20.83 16.90 3.75
C LEU A 73 20.95 16.87 2.22
N ARG A 74 22.00 16.25 1.67
CA ARG A 74 22.13 16.04 0.22
C ARG A 74 21.06 15.08 -0.30
N ARG A 75 20.86 13.93 0.38
CA ARG A 75 19.83 12.95 0.00
C ARG A 75 18.41 13.51 0.08
N ARG A 76 18.14 14.37 1.06
CA ARG A 76 16.84 15.04 1.22
C ARG A 76 16.44 15.89 0.01
N GLN A 77 17.39 16.41 -0.77
CA GLN A 77 17.05 17.16 -1.99
C GLN A 77 16.29 16.31 -3.02
N ALA A 78 16.37 14.98 -2.94
CA ALA A 78 15.58 14.09 -3.79
C ALA A 78 14.07 14.14 -3.49
N VAL A 79 13.66 14.78 -2.38
CA VAL A 79 12.25 15.02 -2.06
C VAL A 79 11.66 16.11 -2.95
N GLU A 80 12.44 17.10 -3.40
CA GLU A 80 11.92 18.21 -4.22
C GLU A 80 11.32 17.74 -5.56
N PRO A 81 12.00 16.87 -6.34
CA PRO A 81 11.37 16.29 -7.52
C PRO A 81 10.10 15.50 -7.20
N ALA A 82 10.07 14.78 -6.08
CA ALA A 82 8.88 14.02 -5.67
C ALA A 82 7.69 14.95 -5.35
N ILE A 83 7.93 16.07 -4.67
CA ILE A 83 6.90 17.11 -4.43
C ILE A 83 6.46 17.74 -5.76
N GLY A 84 7.39 18.04 -6.66
CA GLY A 84 7.09 18.55 -8.00
C GLY A 84 6.17 17.62 -8.79
N HIS A 85 6.50 16.33 -8.86
CA HIS A 85 5.66 15.31 -9.47
C HIS A 85 4.29 15.19 -8.78
N LEU A 86 4.24 15.30 -7.46
CA LEU A 86 2.97 15.26 -6.73
C LEU A 86 2.04 16.42 -7.14
N LYS A 87 2.61 17.63 -7.29
CA LYS A 87 1.87 18.81 -7.75
C LYS A 87 1.42 18.68 -9.20
N ALA A 88 2.35 18.38 -10.12
CA ALA A 88 2.09 18.38 -11.55
C ALA A 88 1.32 17.13 -12.03
N ASP A 89 1.76 15.94 -11.63
CA ASP A 89 1.27 14.66 -12.17
C ASP A 89 0.10 14.10 -11.36
N HIS A 90 -0.02 14.49 -10.09
CA HIS A 90 -1.02 13.96 -9.17
C HIS A 90 -2.00 15.02 -8.65
N ARG A 91 -2.07 16.20 -9.29
CA ARG A 91 -3.07 17.25 -9.04
C ARG A 91 -3.07 17.82 -7.62
N MET A 92 -1.95 17.73 -6.90
CA MET A 92 -1.84 18.34 -5.57
C MET A 92 -1.90 19.88 -5.64
N ASP A 93 -1.71 20.47 -6.82
CA ASP A 93 -1.79 21.91 -7.06
C ASP A 93 -3.20 22.51 -6.94
N ARG A 94 -4.26 21.70 -7.05
CA ARG A 94 -5.64 22.17 -6.96
C ARG A 94 -6.58 21.12 -6.34
N CYS A 95 -7.23 21.49 -5.24
CA CYS A 95 -8.29 20.71 -4.62
C CYS A 95 -9.66 21.17 -5.13
N TRP A 96 -10.52 20.23 -5.54
CA TRP A 96 -11.92 20.50 -5.93
C TRP A 96 -12.93 20.05 -4.87
N LEU A 97 -12.45 19.43 -3.79
CA LEU A 97 -13.29 19.00 -2.67
C LEU A 97 -13.53 20.19 -1.74
N LYS A 98 -14.65 20.17 -1.02
CA LYS A 98 -15.09 21.30 -0.19
C LYS A 98 -14.45 21.26 1.19
N GLY A 99 -13.89 22.39 1.60
CA GLY A 99 -13.43 22.63 2.98
C GLY A 99 -12.21 21.81 3.39
N ALA A 100 -11.85 21.92 4.67
CA ALA A 100 -10.63 21.31 5.23
C ALA A 100 -10.64 19.77 5.18
N GLU A 101 -11.82 19.15 5.31
CA GLU A 101 -11.99 17.71 5.14
C GLU A 101 -11.69 17.30 3.69
N GLY A 102 -12.19 18.07 2.72
CA GLY A 102 -11.88 17.90 1.31
C GLY A 102 -10.37 17.99 1.04
N ASP A 103 -9.69 18.98 1.61
CA ASP A 103 -8.24 19.13 1.47
C ASP A 103 -7.46 17.95 2.07
N ALA A 104 -7.93 17.41 3.20
CA ALA A 104 -7.33 16.23 3.82
C ALA A 104 -7.47 14.99 2.94
N LEU A 105 -8.69 14.74 2.43
CA LEU A 105 -8.97 13.62 1.52
C LEU A 105 -8.17 13.75 0.22
N HIS A 106 -8.13 14.95 -0.36
CA HIS A 106 -7.38 15.24 -1.58
C HIS A 106 -5.90 14.93 -1.39
N ALA A 107 -5.29 15.39 -0.29
CA ALA A 107 -3.88 15.16 -0.01
C ALA A 107 -3.53 13.66 0.09
N VAL A 108 -4.38 12.88 0.76
CA VAL A 108 -4.20 11.41 0.87
C VAL A 108 -4.35 10.72 -0.48
N LEU A 109 -5.37 11.10 -1.28
CA LEU A 109 -5.61 10.53 -2.60
C LEU A 109 -4.48 10.85 -3.60
N CYS A 110 -3.96 12.08 -3.60
CA CYS A 110 -2.79 12.44 -4.40
C CYS A 110 -1.56 11.59 -4.03
N ALA A 111 -1.30 11.41 -2.73
CA ALA A 111 -0.20 10.58 -2.26
C ALA A 111 -0.38 9.09 -2.63
N ALA A 112 -1.60 8.57 -2.54
CA ALA A 112 -1.94 7.21 -2.96
C ALA A 112 -1.73 7.03 -4.47
N GLY A 113 -2.20 7.98 -5.29
CA GLY A 113 -1.99 7.98 -6.74
C GLY A 113 -0.51 7.97 -7.13
N PHE A 114 0.32 8.75 -6.43
CA PHE A 114 1.77 8.73 -6.60
C PHE A 114 2.36 7.34 -6.31
N ASN A 115 1.99 6.73 -5.18
CA ASN A 115 2.47 5.40 -4.82
C ASN A 115 2.03 4.32 -5.81
N ILE A 116 0.77 4.35 -6.25
CA ILE A 116 0.23 3.40 -7.23
C ILE A 116 1.00 3.52 -8.56
N ARG A 117 1.28 4.73 -9.02
CA ARG A 117 2.07 4.95 -10.26
C ARG A 117 3.46 4.33 -10.15
N TRP A 118 4.12 4.48 -9.01
CA TRP A 118 5.42 3.85 -8.76
C TRP A 118 5.34 2.32 -8.67
N LEU A 119 4.31 1.79 -8.01
CA LEU A 119 4.07 0.35 -7.95
C LEU A 119 3.84 -0.25 -9.34
N LEU A 120 3.01 0.38 -10.18
CA LEU A 120 2.77 -0.05 -11.55
C LEU A 120 4.05 -0.03 -12.38
N ARG A 121 4.89 1.00 -12.25
CA ARG A 121 6.21 1.05 -12.89
C ARG A 121 7.13 -0.08 -12.42
N ALA A 122 7.08 -0.44 -11.14
CA ALA A 122 7.88 -1.54 -10.60
C ALA A 122 7.39 -2.90 -11.13
N ILE A 123 6.07 -3.11 -11.20
CA ILE A 123 5.46 -4.33 -11.77
C ILE A 123 5.88 -4.52 -13.22
N ASP A 124 5.81 -3.45 -14.01
CA ASP A 124 6.21 -3.45 -15.41
C ASP A 124 7.71 -3.74 -15.57
N ARG A 125 8.56 -3.00 -14.84
CA ARG A 125 10.02 -3.18 -14.86
C ARG A 125 10.47 -4.59 -14.47
N LEU A 126 9.78 -5.22 -13.52
CA LEU A 126 10.08 -6.57 -13.04
C LEU A 126 9.40 -7.67 -13.87
N GLY A 127 8.60 -7.32 -14.88
CA GLY A 127 7.89 -8.29 -15.72
C GLY A 127 6.85 -9.12 -14.97
N LEU A 128 6.43 -8.69 -13.77
CA LEU A 128 5.57 -9.47 -12.88
C LEU A 128 4.19 -9.73 -13.48
N ALA A 129 3.68 -8.79 -14.28
CA ALA A 129 2.43 -8.98 -15.01
C ALA A 129 2.54 -10.13 -16.02
N GLY A 130 3.62 -10.17 -16.82
CA GLY A 130 3.88 -11.24 -17.77
C GLY A 130 4.05 -12.60 -17.08
N LEU A 131 4.79 -12.63 -15.97
CA LEU A 131 4.94 -13.84 -15.15
C LEU A 131 3.59 -14.33 -14.60
N PHE A 132 2.77 -13.42 -14.06
CA PHE A 132 1.45 -13.75 -13.54
C PHE A 132 0.55 -14.35 -14.62
N PHE A 133 0.50 -13.75 -15.82
CA PHE A 133 -0.28 -14.28 -16.94
C PHE A 133 0.25 -15.62 -17.45
N ALA A 134 1.57 -15.80 -17.51
CA ALA A 134 2.17 -17.08 -17.91
C ALA A 134 1.86 -18.21 -16.91
N VAL A 135 1.99 -17.94 -15.61
CA VAL A 135 1.68 -18.91 -14.54
C VAL A 135 0.20 -19.26 -14.53
N THR A 136 -0.69 -18.27 -14.60
CA THR A 136 -2.14 -18.51 -14.63
C THR A 136 -2.57 -19.28 -15.89
N PHE A 137 -1.99 -18.97 -17.05
CA PHE A 137 -2.21 -19.72 -18.29
C PHE A 137 -1.72 -21.17 -18.20
N ALA A 138 -0.58 -21.42 -17.55
CA ALA A 138 -0.05 -22.78 -17.37
C ALA A 138 -0.84 -23.61 -16.32
N LEU A 139 -1.34 -22.98 -15.25
CA LEU A 139 -2.04 -23.67 -14.16
C LEU A 139 -3.54 -23.91 -14.43
N THR A 140 -4.18 -23.07 -15.26
CA THR A 140 -5.60 -23.24 -15.61
C THR A 140 -5.96 -24.57 -16.29
N PRO A 141 -5.19 -25.12 -17.26
CA PRO A 141 -5.50 -26.44 -17.82
C PRO A 141 -5.33 -27.57 -16.79
N LEU A 142 -4.33 -27.48 -15.90
CA LEU A 142 -4.10 -28.46 -14.84
C LEU A 142 -5.26 -28.49 -13.82
N ALA A 143 -5.76 -27.31 -13.44
CA ALA A 143 -6.93 -27.20 -12.56
C ALA A 143 -8.20 -27.76 -13.21
N ARG A 144 -8.37 -27.56 -14.53
CA ARG A 144 -9.52 -28.11 -15.29
C ARG A 144 -9.47 -29.63 -15.41
N ILE A 145 -8.29 -30.21 -15.66
CA ILE A 145 -8.09 -31.67 -15.70
C ILE A 145 -8.40 -32.29 -14.33
N GLY A 146 -7.95 -31.65 -13.24
CA GLY A 146 -8.28 -32.09 -11.87
C GLY A 146 -9.78 -32.09 -11.57
N GLN A 147 -10.51 -31.04 -11.97
CA GLN A 147 -11.97 -30.98 -11.81
C GLN A 147 -12.72 -32.02 -12.66
N GLN A 148 -12.25 -32.30 -13.89
CA GLN A 148 -12.83 -33.32 -14.76
C GLN A 148 -12.59 -34.74 -14.22
N ALA A 149 -11.39 -35.02 -13.70
CA ALA A 149 -11.08 -36.28 -13.03
C ALA A 149 -11.95 -36.48 -11.76
N MET A 150 -12.14 -35.43 -10.97
CA MET A 150 -12.93 -35.51 -9.73
C MET A 150 -14.44 -35.67 -9.98
N THR A 151 -14.96 -35.09 -11.07
CA THR A 151 -16.36 -35.27 -11.49
C THR A 151 -16.62 -36.63 -12.16
N THR A 152 -15.60 -37.23 -12.79
CA THR A 152 -15.71 -38.58 -13.38
C THR A 152 -15.54 -39.70 -12.36
N LEU A 153 -14.72 -39.50 -11.32
CA LEU A 153 -14.62 -40.43 -10.18
C LEU A 153 -15.76 -40.28 -9.16
N ALA A 154 -16.55 -39.21 -9.23
CA ALA A 154 -17.72 -39.07 -8.35
C ALA A 154 -18.72 -40.20 -8.65
N PRO A 155 -19.09 -41.03 -7.66
CA PRO A 155 -19.95 -42.17 -7.91
C PRO A 155 -21.30 -41.69 -8.45
N ARG A 156 -21.68 -42.17 -9.64
CA ARG A 156 -23.01 -41.96 -10.22
C ARG A 156 -24.06 -42.47 -9.23
N ARG A 157 -24.70 -41.57 -8.49
CA ARG A 157 -25.80 -41.82 -7.54
C ARG A 157 -26.98 -42.62 -8.15
N GLY A 158 -27.01 -42.82 -9.48
CA GLY A 158 -28.02 -43.62 -10.19
C GLY A 158 -27.73 -45.12 -10.32
N ALA A 159 -26.49 -45.60 -10.16
CA ALA A 159 -26.16 -47.02 -10.42
C ALA A 159 -26.59 -47.98 -9.30
N LEU A 160 -26.81 -47.48 -8.08
CA LEU A 160 -27.29 -48.29 -6.94
C LEU A 160 -28.81 -48.51 -6.93
N ARG A 161 -29.59 -47.71 -7.68
CA ARG A 161 -31.06 -47.88 -7.74
C ARG A 161 -31.51 -48.97 -8.72
N SER A 162 -30.73 -49.27 -9.76
CA SER A 162 -31.09 -50.32 -10.74
C SER A 162 -30.76 -51.74 -10.24
N SER A 163 -29.74 -51.90 -9.39
CA SER A 163 -29.38 -53.19 -8.81
C SER A 163 -30.43 -53.68 -7.78
N MET A 164 -30.91 -52.78 -6.91
CA MET A 164 -31.98 -53.12 -5.95
C MET A 164 -33.35 -53.38 -6.60
N ALA A 165 -33.64 -52.76 -7.75
CA ALA A 165 -34.89 -53.01 -8.48
C ALA A 165 -34.88 -54.38 -9.19
N ARG A 166 -33.71 -54.84 -9.68
CA ARG A 166 -33.58 -56.18 -10.29
C ARG A 166 -33.64 -57.32 -9.28
N GLN A 167 -33.14 -57.13 -8.05
CA GLN A 167 -33.26 -58.15 -7.01
C GLN A 167 -34.68 -58.28 -6.43
N ARG A 168 -35.51 -57.23 -6.50
CA ARG A 168 -36.94 -57.30 -6.09
C ARG A 168 -37.86 -57.99 -7.10
N LEU A 169 -37.41 -58.28 -8.32
CA LEU A 169 -38.19 -58.97 -9.35
C LEU A 169 -37.95 -60.49 -9.38
N VAL A 170 -36.88 -60.99 -8.75
CA VAL A 170 -36.52 -62.42 -8.77
C VAL A 170 -37.08 -63.19 -7.56
N HIS A 171 -37.46 -62.50 -6.48
CA HIS A 171 -38.16 -63.10 -5.33
C HIS A 171 -39.59 -62.56 -5.23
N ARG A 172 -40.49 -63.05 -6.08
CA ARG A 172 -41.93 -62.98 -5.82
C ARG A 172 -42.42 -64.40 -5.48
N PRO A 173 -42.74 -64.71 -4.22
CA PRO A 173 -43.34 -65.98 -3.88
C PRO A 173 -44.86 -65.95 -4.13
N VAL A 174 -45.32 -67.03 -4.76
CA VAL A 174 -46.55 -67.81 -4.46
C VAL A 174 -47.91 -67.27 -4.95
N GLY A 175 -48.65 -68.18 -5.59
CA GLY A 175 -50.03 -68.44 -5.18
C GLY A 175 -50.97 -68.92 -6.30
N GLY A 176 -51.57 -70.10 -6.11
CA GLY A 176 -52.78 -70.56 -6.80
C GLY A 176 -52.67 -71.93 -7.42
#